data_AF-A0AA91C4L8-F1
#
_entry.id   AF-A0AA91C4L8-F1
#
_cell.length_a   1.000
_cell.length_b   1.000
_cell.length_c   1.000
_cell.angle_alpha   90.00
_cell.angle_beta   90.00
_cell.angle_gamma   90.00
#
_symmetry.space_group_name_H-M   'P 1'
#
loop_
_entity.id
_entity.type
_entity.pdbx_description
1 polymer ?
#
loop_
_entity_poly.entity_id
_entity_poly.type
_entity_poly.pdbx_seq_one_letter_code
_entity_poly.pdbx_strand_id
1 'polypeptide(L)'
;MKFIKFFGNKVRKKDVYFKYSTEEQFTGEYWIDGKKIYCKVISVSGFTKDKYVAHNISNLKRVLSCDLFVMFADNTNHMMPRAHMDNDHDGISIQVNKTNLILQVGTSNGFADTTGYAILKYIKTT
;
A
#
# COMPACT_ATOMS: atom_id res chain seq x y z
N MET A 1 5.31 -14.20 -21.95
CA MET A 1 5.67 -12.77 -21.71
C MET A 1 5.59 -12.00 -23.02
N LYS A 2 4.95 -10.82 -23.06
CA LYS A 2 4.91 -9.95 -24.27
C LYS A 2 5.92 -8.80 -24.13
N PHE A 3 6.77 -8.64 -25.14
CA PHE A 3 7.75 -7.57 -25.26
C PHE A 3 7.25 -6.51 -26.24
N ILE A 4 7.66 -5.26 -26.04
CA ILE A 4 7.40 -4.15 -26.95
C ILE A 4 8.75 -3.64 -27.45
N LYS A 5 8.85 -3.37 -28.76
CA LYS A 5 10.02 -2.70 -29.32
C LYS A 5 9.89 -1.20 -29.03
N PHE A 6 10.79 -0.66 -28.23
CA PHE A 6 10.94 0.78 -27.98
C PHE A 6 12.34 1.19 -28.42
N PHE A 7 12.46 2.08 -29.40
CA PHE A 7 13.75 2.58 -29.91
C PHE A 7 14.76 1.45 -30.24
N GLY A 8 14.29 0.37 -30.87
CA GLY A 8 15.13 -0.79 -31.20
C GLY A 8 15.39 -1.77 -30.04
N ASN A 9 15.11 -1.39 -28.79
CA ASN A 9 15.26 -2.24 -27.61
C ASN A 9 13.98 -3.04 -27.32
N LYS A 10 14.14 -4.30 -26.89
CA LYS A 10 13.03 -5.11 -26.37
C LYS A 10 12.80 -4.78 -24.90
N VAL A 11 11.72 -4.07 -24.61
CA VAL A 11 11.32 -3.70 -23.26
C VAL A 11 10.15 -4.59 -22.82
N ARG A 12 10.09 -5.01 -21.55
CA ARG A 12 8.94 -5.78 -21.07
C ARG A 12 7.75 -4.82 -20.99
N LYS A 13 6.56 -5.28 -21.39
CA LYS A 13 5.34 -4.44 -21.34
C LYS A 13 5.08 -3.81 -19.95
N LYS A 14 5.47 -4.51 -18.86
CA LYS A 14 5.39 -3.97 -17.48
C LYS A 14 6.18 -2.66 -17.33
N ASP A 15 7.40 -2.62 -17.87
CA ASP A 15 8.33 -1.50 -17.72
C ASP A 15 7.85 -0.23 -18.45
N VAL A 16 6.80 -0.32 -19.28
CA VAL A 16 6.25 0.79 -20.08
C VAL A 16 4.93 1.36 -19.53
N TYR A 17 4.11 0.54 -18.86
CA TYR A 17 2.72 0.94 -18.52
C TYR A 17 2.34 0.86 -17.05
N PHE A 18 3.15 0.23 -16.18
CA PHE A 18 2.82 0.17 -14.76
C PHE A 18 2.97 1.56 -14.12
N LYS A 19 1.95 1.98 -13.37
CA LYS A 19 1.95 3.24 -12.62
C LYS A 19 1.37 2.98 -11.24
N TYR A 20 1.90 3.64 -10.21
CA TYR A 20 1.21 3.71 -8.92
C TYR A 20 -0.04 4.58 -9.08
N SER A 21 -1.20 4.09 -8.63
CA SER A 21 -2.48 4.74 -8.82
C SER A 21 -3.47 4.33 -7.73
N THR A 22 -4.43 5.21 -7.45
CA THR A 22 -5.60 4.89 -6.62
C THR A 22 -6.54 3.92 -7.30
N GLU A 23 -6.42 3.72 -8.61
CA GLU A 23 -7.12 2.66 -9.34
C GLU A 23 -6.34 1.34 -9.32
N GLU A 24 -7.06 0.22 -9.35
CA GLU A 24 -6.44 -1.12 -9.40
C GLU A 24 -5.61 -1.29 -10.68
N GLN A 25 -4.33 -1.63 -10.54
CA GLN A 25 -3.41 -1.85 -11.65
C GLN A 25 -2.94 -3.29 -11.66
N PHE A 26 -3.00 -3.95 -12.82
CA PHE A 26 -2.27 -5.21 -12.99
C PHE A 26 -0.77 -4.93 -13.05
N THR A 27 0.02 -5.59 -12.20
CA THR A 27 1.47 -5.34 -12.12
C THR A 27 2.24 -5.91 -13.30
N GLY A 28 1.64 -6.77 -14.11
CA GLY A 28 2.35 -7.55 -15.13
C GLY A 28 2.96 -8.85 -14.58
N GLU A 29 2.87 -9.10 -13.28
CA GLU A 29 3.41 -10.27 -12.60
C GLU A 29 2.32 -11.25 -12.17
N TYR A 30 2.74 -12.49 -12.00
CA TYR A 30 1.87 -13.58 -11.59
C TYR A 30 2.40 -14.18 -10.29
N TRP A 31 1.48 -14.61 -9.43
CA TRP A 31 1.78 -15.39 -8.25
C TRP A 31 2.22 -16.81 -8.65
N ILE A 32 2.75 -17.57 -7.70
CA ILE A 32 3.28 -18.93 -7.93
C ILE A 32 2.25 -19.90 -8.54
N ASP A 33 0.95 -19.63 -8.37
CA ASP A 33 -0.15 -20.43 -8.92
C ASP A 33 -0.76 -19.82 -10.20
N GLY A 34 -0.07 -18.87 -10.83
CA GLY A 34 -0.49 -18.23 -12.08
C GLY A 34 -1.56 -17.13 -11.93
N LYS A 35 -1.99 -16.77 -10.71
CA LYS A 35 -2.91 -15.64 -10.50
C LYS A 35 -2.23 -14.31 -10.76
N LYS A 36 -2.95 -13.35 -11.35
CA LYS A 36 -2.46 -11.98 -11.53
C LYS A 36 -2.19 -11.31 -10.18
N ILE A 37 -1.06 -10.61 -10.08
CA ILE A 37 -0.77 -9.71 -8.96
C ILE A 37 -1.23 -8.31 -9.35
N TYR A 38 -1.98 -7.67 -8.46
CA TYR A 38 -2.49 -6.32 -8.60
C TYR A 38 -1.81 -5.38 -7.62
N CYS A 39 -1.81 -4.09 -7.95
CA CYS A 39 -1.34 -3.00 -7.10
C CYS A 39 -2.44 -1.94 -6.98
N LYS A 40 -2.66 -1.39 -5.79
CA LYS A 40 -3.51 -0.20 -5.58
C LYS A 40 -2.89 0.68 -4.50
N VAL A 41 -2.88 1.98 -4.74
CA VAL A 41 -2.49 3.00 -3.76
C VAL A 41 -3.72 3.43 -2.99
N ILE A 42 -3.61 3.53 -1.66
CA ILE A 42 -4.66 4.01 -0.78
C ILE A 42 -4.15 5.27 -0.10
N SER A 43 -4.88 6.37 -0.26
CA SER A 43 -4.60 7.60 0.46
C SER A 43 -4.92 7.45 1.94
N VAL A 44 -4.01 7.90 2.77
CA VAL A 44 -4.14 7.99 4.22
C VAL A 44 -3.99 9.46 4.60
N SER A 45 -4.80 9.90 5.55
CA SER A 45 -4.69 11.22 6.17
C SER A 45 -4.66 11.04 7.68
N GLY A 46 -4.39 12.10 8.43
CA GLY A 46 -4.15 12.02 9.86
C GLY A 46 -5.22 11.32 10.69
N PHE A 47 -4.78 10.81 11.83
CA PHE A 47 -5.56 10.04 12.80
C PHE A 47 -4.96 10.18 14.19
N THR A 48 -5.81 10.01 15.21
CA THR A 48 -5.40 9.98 16.63
C THR A 48 -5.79 8.66 17.31
N LYS A 49 -6.51 7.80 16.61
CA LYS A 49 -7.01 6.50 17.03
C LYS A 49 -7.01 5.56 15.83
N ASP A 50 -7.31 4.29 16.06
CA ASP A 50 -7.44 3.30 14.99
C ASP A 50 -8.25 3.84 13.81
N LYS A 51 -7.66 3.75 12.61
CA LYS A 51 -8.25 4.27 11.38
C LYS A 51 -8.53 3.15 10.40
N TYR A 52 -9.75 3.15 9.88
CA TYR A 52 -10.24 2.22 8.89
C TYR A 52 -10.41 2.97 7.57
N VAL A 53 -9.61 2.63 6.57
CA VAL A 53 -9.68 3.22 5.24
C VAL A 53 -10.18 2.17 4.26
N ALA A 54 -11.37 2.40 3.70
CA ALA A 54 -11.95 1.51 2.70
C ALA A 54 -11.04 1.43 1.46
N HIS A 55 -10.59 0.23 1.10
CA HIS A 55 -9.71 0.05 -0.05
C HIS A 55 -10.46 -0.22 -1.35
N ASN A 56 -11.76 -0.53 -1.30
CA ASN A 56 -12.62 -0.75 -2.49
C ASN A 56 -12.05 -1.78 -3.49
N ILE A 57 -11.55 -2.90 -2.98
CA ILE A 57 -11.00 -4.00 -3.78
C ILE A 57 -12.01 -5.14 -3.70
N SER A 58 -12.63 -5.47 -4.82
CA SER A 58 -13.52 -6.63 -4.93
C SER A 58 -12.72 -7.93 -4.84
N ASN A 59 -13.29 -9.01 -4.29
CA ASN A 59 -12.69 -10.36 -4.34
C ASN A 59 -11.25 -10.45 -3.81
N LEU A 60 -10.86 -9.61 -2.84
CA LEU A 60 -9.53 -9.65 -2.24
C LEU A 60 -9.30 -11.02 -1.57
N LYS A 61 -8.25 -11.73 -2.00
CA LYS A 61 -7.88 -13.05 -1.43
C LYS A 61 -6.73 -12.95 -0.45
N ARG A 62 -5.62 -12.34 -0.88
CA ARG A 62 -4.39 -12.26 -0.09
C ARG A 62 -3.60 -11.02 -0.47
N VAL A 63 -3.19 -10.29 0.55
CA VAL A 63 -2.20 -9.23 0.44
C VAL A 63 -0.81 -9.85 0.46
N LEU A 64 0.03 -9.44 -0.48
CA LEU A 64 1.42 -9.88 -0.63
C LEU A 64 2.39 -8.88 0.00
N SER A 65 2.07 -7.58 -0.07
CA SER A 65 2.79 -6.52 0.63
C SER A 65 1.87 -5.33 0.89
N CYS A 66 2.19 -4.56 1.93
CA CYS A 66 1.57 -3.29 2.27
C CYS A 66 2.65 -2.33 2.77
N ASP A 67 3.08 -1.43 1.89
CA ASP A 67 4.10 -0.43 2.21
C ASP A 67 3.41 0.90 2.50
N LEU A 68 3.47 1.40 3.74
CA LEU A 68 2.88 2.68 4.13
C LEU A 68 3.97 3.73 4.30
N PHE A 69 3.77 4.86 3.62
CA PHE A 69 4.61 6.05 3.70
C PHE A 69 3.78 7.20 4.24
N VAL A 70 4.27 7.86 5.28
CA VAL A 70 3.63 9.04 5.85
C VAL A 70 4.61 10.22 5.87
N MET A 71 4.06 11.40 5.62
CA MET A 71 4.73 12.69 5.73
C MET A 71 4.10 13.46 6.89
N PHE A 72 4.95 13.93 7.81
CA PHE A 72 4.54 14.75 8.94
C PHE A 72 4.60 16.25 8.57
N ALA A 73 4.00 17.09 9.41
CA ALA A 73 3.97 18.54 9.21
C ALA A 73 5.36 19.20 9.22
N ASP A 74 6.35 18.54 9.84
CA ASP A 74 7.76 18.97 9.83
C ASP A 74 8.52 18.55 8.55
N ASN A 75 7.83 18.01 7.54
CA ASN A 75 8.36 17.50 6.28
C ASN A 75 9.26 16.25 6.41
N THR A 76 9.22 15.56 7.54
CA THR A 76 9.87 14.25 7.66
C THR A 76 9.04 13.15 7.00
N ASN A 77 9.73 12.20 6.37
CA ASN A 77 9.12 11.04 5.72
C ASN A 77 9.41 9.78 6.53
N HIS A 78 8.36 9.05 6.91
CA HIS A 78 8.49 7.83 7.71
C HIS A 78 7.85 6.66 6.98
N MET A 79 8.51 5.50 7.03
CA MET A 79 7.98 4.22 6.58
C MET A 79 7.35 3.48 7.76
N MET A 80 6.18 2.88 7.54
CA MET A 80 5.39 2.18 8.56
C MET A 80 5.17 0.71 8.19
N PRO A 81 5.01 -0.21 9.17
CA PRO A 81 4.96 0.06 10.61
C PRO A 81 6.34 0.35 11.21
N ARG A 82 6.38 1.27 12.17
CA ARG A 82 7.55 1.51 13.02
C ARG A 82 7.22 1.03 14.42
N ALA A 83 7.96 0.04 14.90
CA ALA A 83 7.94 -0.31 16.31
C ALA A 83 8.66 0.82 17.07
N HIS A 84 7.89 1.58 17.84
CA HIS A 84 8.38 2.57 18.78
C HIS A 84 7.69 2.28 20.11
N MET A 85 8.46 2.23 21.18
CA MET A 85 7.93 2.07 22.53
C MET A 85 8.74 3.00 23.43
N ASP A 86 8.35 4.26 23.42
CA ASP A 86 8.67 5.25 24.45
C ASP A 86 7.36 5.73 25.08
N ASN A 87 7.44 6.55 26.12
CA ASN A 87 6.25 7.04 26.82
C ASN A 87 5.44 8.07 26.00
N ASP A 88 5.96 8.49 24.84
CA ASP A 88 5.44 9.60 24.05
C ASP A 88 4.85 9.15 22.71
N HIS A 89 5.34 8.05 22.11
CA HIS A 89 4.93 7.57 20.78
C HIS A 89 4.76 6.06 20.77
N ASP A 90 3.53 5.61 20.96
CA ASP A 90 3.16 4.22 20.79
C ASP A 90 3.27 3.81 19.31
N GLY A 91 3.82 2.62 19.08
CA GLY A 91 3.98 2.05 17.74
C GLY A 91 2.67 1.92 16.97
N ILE A 92 2.81 1.73 15.66
CA ILE A 92 1.69 1.51 14.72
C ILE A 92 1.78 0.11 14.12
N SER A 93 0.65 -0.58 14.00
CA SER A 93 0.52 -1.79 13.17
C SER A 93 -0.38 -1.53 11.97
N ILE A 94 -0.09 -2.26 10.89
CA ILE A 94 -0.88 -2.21 9.66
C ILE A 94 -1.53 -3.56 9.46
N GLN A 95 -2.85 -3.56 9.36
CA GLN A 95 -3.65 -4.73 9.01
C GLN A 95 -4.45 -4.44 7.74
N VAL A 96 -4.62 -5.43 6.88
CA VAL A 96 -5.54 -5.34 5.74
C VAL A 96 -6.53 -6.49 5.86
N ASN A 97 -7.81 -6.16 5.97
CA ASN A 97 -8.88 -7.14 5.95
C ASN A 97 -9.58 -7.12 4.57
N LYS A 98 -10.76 -7.74 4.45
CA LYS A 98 -11.48 -7.83 3.16
C LYS A 98 -11.95 -6.49 2.59
N THR A 99 -12.09 -5.46 3.43
CA THR A 99 -12.70 -4.18 3.06
C THR A 99 -11.82 -2.96 3.34
N ASN A 100 -10.95 -3.05 4.34
CA ASN A 100 -10.23 -1.91 4.90
C ASN A 100 -8.73 -2.19 5.02
N LEU A 101 -7.95 -1.15 4.73
CA LEU A 101 -6.67 -0.91 5.37
C LEU A 101 -6.94 -0.38 6.78
N ILE A 102 -6.32 -0.98 7.78
CA ILE A 102 -6.50 -0.65 9.19
C ILE A 102 -5.14 -0.22 9.74
N LEU A 103 -5.10 0.99 10.28
CA LEU A 103 -3.95 1.56 10.97
C LEU A 103 -4.28 1.52 12.45
N GLN A 104 -3.61 0.65 13.19
CA GLN A 104 -3.85 0.50 14.62
C GLN A 104 -2.71 1.20 15.36
N VAL A 105 -3.08 2.06 16.31
CA VAL A 105 -2.14 2.91 17.02
C VAL A 105 -2.32 2.76 18.52
N GLY A 106 -1.26 2.97 19.28
CA GLY A 106 -1.43 3.16 20.71
C GLY A 106 -2.01 4.51 21.05
N THR A 107 -2.23 4.70 22.35
CA THR A 107 -2.98 5.82 22.91
C THR A 107 -2.23 7.14 22.74
N SER A 108 -0.90 7.12 22.87
CA SER A 108 -0.06 8.28 22.59
C SER A 108 0.49 8.17 21.18
N ASN A 109 0.06 9.04 20.26
CA ASN A 109 0.57 9.05 18.89
C ASN A 109 0.53 10.44 18.25
N GLY A 110 1.49 10.71 17.37
CA GLY A 110 1.67 12.00 16.69
C GLY A 110 1.11 12.05 15.27
N PHE A 111 0.13 11.21 14.90
CA PHE A 111 -0.28 11.05 13.51
C PHE A 111 -1.38 12.02 13.03
N ALA A 112 -1.84 12.95 13.87
CA ALA A 112 -3.00 13.82 13.62
C ALA A 112 -2.89 14.67 12.35
N ASP A 113 -1.68 15.15 12.04
CA ASP A 113 -1.42 16.06 10.91
C ASP A 113 -0.68 15.36 9.77
N THR A 114 -0.67 14.03 9.75
CA THR A 114 0.04 13.26 8.71
C THR A 114 -0.76 13.14 7.43
N THR A 115 -0.04 13.08 6.32
CA THR A 115 -0.58 12.62 5.03
C THR A 115 0.22 11.41 4.58
N GLY A 116 -0.37 10.51 3.80
CA GLY A 116 0.34 9.32 3.41
C GLY A 116 -0.33 8.49 2.33
N TYR A 117 0.39 7.46 1.94
CA TYR A 117 -0.05 6.49 0.94
C TYR A 117 0.36 5.09 1.38
N ALA A 118 -0.59 4.16 1.35
CA ALA A 118 -0.31 2.74 1.44
C ALA A 118 -0.32 2.13 0.04
N ILE A 119 0.72 1.38 -0.30
CA ILE A 119 0.84 0.64 -1.55
C ILE A 119 0.53 -0.82 -1.26
N LEU A 120 -0.64 -1.29 -1.70
CA LEU A 120 -1.02 -2.70 -1.57
C LEU A 120 -0.67 -3.47 -2.83
N LYS A 121 0.07 -4.58 -2.68
CA LYS A 121 0.15 -5.63 -3.70
C LYS A 121 -0.65 -6.84 -3.24
N TYR A 122 -1.49 -7.40 -4.12
CA TYR A 122 -2.42 -8.46 -3.73
C TYR A 122 -2.82 -9.37 -4.89
N ILE A 123 -3.44 -10.50 -4.54
CA ILE A 123 -4.12 -11.40 -5.45
C ILE A 123 -5.61 -11.46 -5.11
N LYS A 124 -6.42 -11.73 -6.13
CA LYS A 124 -7.88 -11.86 -6.02
C LYS A 124 -8.30 -13.33 -6.04
N THR A 125 -9.49 -13.64 -5.54
CA THR A 125 -10.13 -14.93 -5.82
C THR A 125 -10.52 -14.98 -7.29
N THR A 126 -10.60 -16.19 -7.83
CA THR A 126 -11.12 -16.42 -9.18
C THR A 126 -12.57 -16.00 -9.28
#